data_AF-A0A382FZF6-F1
#
_entry.id   AF-A0A382FZF6-F1
#
_cell.length_a   1.000
_cell.length_b   1.000
_cell.length_c   1.000
_cell.angle_alpha   90.00
_cell.angle_beta   90.00
_cell.angle_gamma   90.00
#
_symmetry.space_group_name_H-M   'P 1'
#
loop_
_entity.id
_entity.type
_entity.pdbx_description
1 polymer ?
#
loop_
_entity_poly.entity_id
_entity_poly.type
_entity_poly.pdbx_seq_one_letter_code
_entity_poly.pdbx_strand_id
1 'polypeptide(L)'
;MALPTYATPIQRSYYYLYLFFCGAVFFFLIAPLVAIIPISFSKSPFMLFTEGMMTWPPDPEAWSFRWYRYMVGICEDKVLTTPCGN
;
A
#
# COMPACT_ATOMS: atom_id res chain seq x y z
N MET A 1 -20.36 13.46 14.27
CA MET A 1 -21.47 13.99 15.10
C MET A 1 -21.83 15.38 14.59
N ALA A 2 -23.12 15.76 14.59
CA ALA A 2 -23.53 17.11 14.20
C ALA A 2 -23.15 18.12 15.30
N LEU A 3 -22.55 19.25 14.91
CA LEU A 3 -22.23 20.35 15.84
C LEU A 3 -23.55 21.01 16.32
N PRO A 4 -23.72 21.27 17.63
CA PRO A 4 -24.91 21.93 18.14
C PRO A 4 -25.08 23.35 17.57
N THR A 5 -26.33 23.79 17.44
CA THR A 5 -26.70 25.05 16.78
C THR A 5 -26.15 26.29 17.50
N TYR A 6 -25.87 26.19 18.80
CA TYR A 6 -25.31 27.25 19.64
C TYR A 6 -23.77 27.31 19.66
N ALA A 7 -23.08 26.44 18.91
CA ALA A 7 -21.62 26.44 18.86
C ALA A 7 -21.09 27.71 18.18
N THR A 8 -20.15 28.39 18.83
CA THR A 8 -19.51 29.59 18.29
C THR A 8 -18.69 29.26 17.03
N PRO A 9 -18.48 30.20 16.09
CA PRO A 9 -17.73 29.93 14.86
C PRO A 9 -16.30 29.43 15.14
N ILE A 10 -15.70 29.89 16.23
CA ILE A 10 -14.38 29.46 16.70
C ILE A 10 -14.41 27.99 17.16
N GLN A 11 -15.43 27.57 17.91
CA GLN A 11 -15.55 26.17 18.33
C GLN A 11 -15.75 25.22 17.14
N ARG A 12 -16.50 25.66 16.12
CA ARG A 12 -16.69 24.89 14.89
C ARG A 12 -15.39 24.73 14.11
N SER A 13 -14.58 25.78 13.98
CA SER A 13 -13.31 25.69 13.25
C SER A 13 -12.34 24.72 13.92
N TYR A 14 -12.18 24.78 15.25
CA TYR A 14 -11.33 23.85 15.99
C TYR A 14 -11.78 22.39 15.86
N TYR A 15 -13.09 22.13 15.83
CA TYR A 15 -13.62 20.78 15.62
C TYR A 15 -13.18 20.20 14.27
N TYR A 16 -13.33 20.95 13.18
CA TYR A 16 -12.92 20.49 11.86
C TYR A 16 -11.39 20.42 11.71
N LEU A 17 -10.65 21.36 12.31
CA LEU A 17 -9.20 21.34 12.32
C LEU A 17 -8.69 20.09 13.05
N TYR A 18 -9.29 19.75 14.19
CA TYR A 18 -8.99 18.52 14.92
C TYR A 18 -9.25 17.26 14.08
N LEU A 19 -10.43 17.15 13.44
CA LEU A 19 -10.73 16.01 12.56
C LEU A 19 -9.77 15.91 11.37
N PHE A 20 -9.45 17.04 10.76
CA PHE A 20 -8.49 17.10 9.66
C PHE A 20 -7.10 16.63 10.11
N PHE A 21 -6.64 17.10 11.28
CA PHE A 21 -5.37 16.69 11.86
C PHE A 21 -5.35 15.19 12.18
N CYS A 22 -6.39 14.66 12.81
CA CYS A 22 -6.51 13.21 13.05
C CYS A 22 -6.50 12.41 11.75
N GLY A 23 -7.22 12.87 10.71
CA GLY A 23 -7.21 12.25 9.39
C GLY A 23 -5.83 12.27 8.75
N ALA A 24 -5.11 13.39 8.84
CA ALA A 24 -3.76 13.53 8.31
C ALA A 24 -2.75 12.61 9.04
N VAL A 25 -2.85 12.50 10.37
CA VAL A 25 -2.02 11.57 11.16
C VAL A 25 -2.32 10.12 10.77
N PHE A 26 -3.59 9.73 10.65
CA PHE A 26 -3.92 8.37 10.18
C PHE A 26 -3.44 8.10 8.76
N PHE A 27 -3.58 9.07 7.86
CA PHE A 27 -3.03 8.93 6.51
C PHE A 27 -1.52 8.72 6.55
N PHE A 28 -0.78 9.49 7.35
CA PHE A 28 0.66 9.32 7.51
C PHE A 28 1.04 7.93 8.07
N LEU A 29 0.29 7.44 9.06
CA LEU A 29 0.51 6.10 9.63
C LEU A 29 0.22 4.97 8.62
N ILE A 30 -0.77 5.16 7.74
CA ILE A 30 -1.16 4.18 6.71
C ILE A 30 -0.35 4.33 5.41
N ALA A 31 0.24 5.50 5.15
CA ALA A 31 1.00 5.82 3.95
C ALA A 31 2.02 4.75 3.54
N PRO A 32 2.85 4.16 4.43
CA PRO A 32 3.78 3.11 4.02
C PRO A 32 3.07 1.84 3.52
N LEU A 33 1.89 1.50 4.02
CA LEU A 33 1.13 0.34 3.55
C LEU A 33 0.70 0.50 2.10
N VAL A 34 0.31 1.72 1.70
CA VAL A 34 -0.07 2.03 0.32
C VAL A 34 1.10 1.80 -0.65
N ALA A 35 2.33 2.06 -0.21
CA ALA A 35 3.54 1.80 -1.02
C ALA A 35 3.91 0.30 -1.05
N ILE A 36 3.66 -0.44 0.03
CA ILE A 36 3.97 -1.88 0.13
C ILE A 36 3.06 -2.73 -0.77
N ILE A 37 1.77 -2.35 -0.92
CA ILE A 37 0.79 -3.09 -1.73
C ILE A 37 1.24 -3.28 -3.19
N PRO A 38 1.65 -2.27 -3.96
CA PRO A 38 2.09 -2.49 -5.34
C PRO A 38 3.40 -3.28 -5.42
N ILE A 39 4.31 -3.10 -4.45
CA ILE A 39 5.58 -3.82 -4.39
C ILE A 39 5.37 -5.33 -4.17
N SER A 40 4.33 -5.73 -3.41
CA SER A 40 4.04 -7.15 -3.16
C SER A 40 3.67 -7.92 -4.43
N PHE A 41 3.27 -7.22 -5.49
CA PHE A 41 3.00 -7.79 -6.80
C PHE A 41 4.21 -7.74 -7.76
N SER A 42 5.39 -7.36 -7.31
CA SER A 42 6.59 -7.33 -8.18
C SER A 42 7.01 -8.73 -8.63
N LYS A 43 7.35 -8.87 -9.92
CA LYS A 43 7.90 -10.10 -10.51
C LYS A 43 9.40 -10.27 -10.26
N SER A 44 10.11 -9.21 -9.89
CA SER A 44 11.54 -9.22 -9.56
C SER A 44 11.84 -10.13 -8.36
N PRO A 45 13.04 -10.76 -8.28
CA PRO A 45 13.44 -11.58 -7.13
C PRO A 45 13.53 -10.78 -5.82
N PHE A 46 13.57 -9.45 -5.90
CA PHE A 46 13.55 -8.54 -4.77
C PHE A 46 12.25 -7.72 -4.76
N MET A 47 11.75 -7.38 -3.57
CA MET A 47 10.56 -6.54 -3.35
C MET A 47 10.91 -5.06 -3.59
N LEU A 48 11.07 -4.69 -4.86
CA LEU A 48 11.46 -3.35 -5.31
C LEU A 48 10.59 -2.95 -6.51
N PHE A 49 10.45 -1.64 -6.74
CA PHE A 49 9.84 -1.13 -7.96
C PHE A 49 10.78 -1.36 -9.14
N THR A 50 10.34 -2.13 -10.13
CA THR A 50 11.08 -2.34 -11.38
C THR A 50 10.80 -1.21 -12.36
N GLU A 51 11.67 -1.03 -13.36
CA GLU A 51 11.48 -0.02 -14.41
C GLU A 51 10.13 -0.19 -15.12
N GLY A 52 9.74 -1.43 -15.43
CA GLY A 52 8.44 -1.74 -16.06
C GLY A 52 7.21 -1.50 -15.17
N MET A 53 7.36 -1.33 -13.86
CA MET A 53 6.27 -0.88 -12.98
C MET A 53 6.13 0.64 -12.95
N MET A 54 7.21 1.37 -13.24
CA MET A 54 7.27 2.83 -13.23
C MET A 54 7.07 3.45 -14.62
N THR A 55 7.08 2.63 -15.68
CA THR A 55 6.75 3.07 -17.04
C THR A 55 5.30 3.54 -17.11
N TRP A 56 5.06 4.55 -17.96
CA TRP A 56 3.71 5.00 -18.29
C TRP A 56 3.49 4.78 -19.80
N PRO A 57 2.64 3.80 -20.21
CA PRO A 57 1.80 2.90 -19.40
C PRO A 57 2.61 1.79 -18.68
N PRO A 58 2.13 1.26 -17.54
CA PRO A 58 2.80 0.19 -16.81
C PRO A 58 2.80 -1.12 -17.62
N ASP A 59 3.93 -1.81 -17.66
CA ASP A 59 4.03 -3.08 -18.37
C ASP A 59 3.28 -4.17 -17.59
N PRO A 60 2.24 -4.82 -18.18
CA PRO A 60 1.47 -5.84 -17.48
C PRO A 60 2.31 -7.06 -17.10
N GLU A 61 3.42 -7.30 -17.81
CA GLU A 61 4.35 -8.40 -17.50
C GLU A 61 5.21 -8.17 -16.25
N ALA A 62 5.27 -6.94 -15.73
CA ALA A 62 6.05 -6.61 -14.54
C ALA A 62 5.34 -7.02 -13.22
N TRP A 63 4.04 -7.32 -13.28
CA TRP A 63 3.19 -7.67 -12.13
C TRP A 63 2.98 -9.18 -12.03
N SER A 64 3.04 -9.75 -10.82
CA SER A 64 2.84 -11.17 -10.58
C SER A 64 2.31 -11.47 -9.17
N PHE A 65 1.51 -12.53 -9.03
CA PHE A 65 1.08 -13.07 -7.74
C PHE A 65 2.09 -14.08 -7.14
N ARG A 66 3.34 -14.09 -7.62
CA ARG A 66 4.33 -15.10 -7.25
C ARG A 66 4.55 -15.17 -5.74
N TRP A 67 4.69 -14.02 -5.08
CA TRP A 67 4.86 -13.94 -3.63
C TRP A 67 3.68 -14.53 -2.86
N TYR A 68 2.45 -14.31 -3.33
CA TYR A 68 1.25 -14.91 -2.74
C TYR A 68 1.21 -16.43 -2.94
N ARG A 69 1.63 -16.93 -4.10
CA ARG A 69 1.74 -18.37 -4.37
C ARG A 69 2.78 -19.05 -3.47
N TYR A 70 3.92 -18.40 -3.25
CA TYR A 70 4.92 -18.89 -2.29
C TYR A 70 4.42 -18.93 -0.86
N MET A 71 3.64 -17.94 -0.41
CA MET A 71 3.06 -17.96 0.93
C MET A 71 2.14 -19.15 1.17
N VAL A 72 1.48 -19.67 0.12
CA VAL A 72 0.61 -20.85 0.19
C VAL A 72 1.30 -22.16 -0.23
N GLY A 73 2.63 -22.14 -0.42
CA GLY A 73 3.42 -23.34 -0.73
C GLY A 73 3.36 -23.82 -2.18
N ILE A 74 2.84 -23.01 -3.11
CA ILE A 74 2.82 -23.31 -4.55
C ILE A 74 4.09 -22.75 -5.17
N CYS A 75 4.97 -23.64 -5.63
CA CYS A 75 6.30 -23.29 -6.12
C CYS A 75 6.50 -23.78 -7.56
N GLU A 76 6.30 -22.86 -8.50
CA GLU A 76 6.30 -23.14 -9.94
C GLU A 76 7.61 -22.67 -10.64
N ASP A 77 8.42 -21.86 -9.95
CA ASP A 77 9.51 -21.12 -10.58
C ASP A 77 10.82 -21.92 -10.65
N LYS A 78 11.34 -22.09 -11.86
CA LYS A 78 12.61 -22.80 -12.12
C LYS A 78 13.88 -21.98 -11.88
N VAL A 79 13.75 -20.68 -11.57
CA VAL A 79 14.85 -19.70 -11.57
C VAL A 79 15.29 -19.31 -10.15
N LEU A 80 14.56 -19.72 -9.10
CA LEU A 80 14.88 -19.41 -7.70
C LEU A 80 15.13 -20.69 -6.89
N THR A 81 16.32 -20.83 -6.32
CA THR A 81 16.63 -21.87 -5.33
C THR A 81 16.19 -21.38 -3.94
N THR A 82 15.08 -21.92 -3.41
CA THR A 82 14.43 -21.74 -2.07
C THR A 82 13.39 -20.60 -1.94
N PRO A 83 12.22 -20.79 -1.26
CA PRO A 83 11.94 -21.66 -0.09
C PRO A 83 11.42 -23.07 -0.39
N CYS A 84 10.95 -23.35 -1.61
CA CYS A 84 10.67 -24.70 -2.06
C CYS A 84 11.92 -25.29 -2.72
N GLY A 85 12.97 -25.45 -1.92
CA GLY A 85 14.07 -26.32 -2.29
C GLY A 85 13.66 -27.76 -1.98
N ASN A 86 13.78 -28.65 -2.96
CA ASN A 86 14.46 -29.90 -2.67
C ASN A 86 15.96 -29.61 -2.68
#